data_AF-A0A1A8XVF1-F1
#
_entry.id   AF-A0A1A8XVF1-F1
#
_cell.length_a   1.000
_cell.length_b   1.000
_cell.length_c   1.000
_cell.angle_alpha   90.00
_cell.angle_beta   90.00
_cell.angle_gamma   90.00
#
_symmetry.space_group_name_H-M   'P 1'
#
loop_
_entity.id
_entity.type
_entity.pdbx_description
1 polymer ?
#
loop_
_entity_poly.entity_id
_entity_poly.type
_entity_poly.pdbx_seq_one_letter_code
_entity_poly.pdbx_strand_id
1 'polypeptide(L)'
;MKTPAYSYSDTIAGYVTHFDRTARSFDLKTSNGSEFRAYLTSNTYARIAENLEDSYQDCTSRIAEMLQPGQQVFAYCIFYPQAGELRAEVKSMVFPGEGPGVYRHEEPEWWIKQIRSIANSYLRWQFNYPGQSIDYRNYRTILHLAGGKKGDYLQETDTISRMVYGMASAYMLTGEESFLEAAEKGTEYLRAHMRFMDPDEDLIYWYHGIQVANDREHKLLTSEFGDDFDSLPMYEQIYALAGPTQTYRITGDRRILYDIEKTIDLFDKYYKDNEQGGYFSHIDPIGLDPRSPLLDKGNNRARKNWNSVGDHAPAYLINLWLATGDDKYADFLVDTADTIVKHFPDYDHSPFVQERFHEDWSHDSAWNWQQDRAVVGHNLKIAWNLMRIHSMRPNDHYVALAEKIAHLMPDAGSDQVRGGWYDVVERVIAPGEEAHRFVWHDRKAWWQQEQAILAYLILQGCLSQADYQKHGREAAAFYNAFFLDHDDGGVYFNVLANGLPYLLGNERLKGSHSMSAYHSTELCYLSATYINLLINKQPMCLYFKPLPDGFPDRILRVAPDILPKGSIRLTAVEIDGRPYTSFDADALSVQLPDSRQSVRVKVTLTPVE
;
A
#
# COMPACT_ATOMS: atom_id res chain seq x y z
N MET A 1 34.00 8.73 -18.30
CA MET A 1 33.30 7.93 -19.35
C MET A 1 33.28 8.71 -20.64
N LYS A 2 33.41 8.08 -21.81
CA LYS A 2 33.14 8.76 -23.09
C LYS A 2 31.64 9.01 -23.19
N THR A 3 31.26 10.22 -23.56
CA THR A 3 29.87 10.59 -23.85
C THR A 3 29.27 9.63 -24.87
N PRO A 4 28.07 9.08 -24.64
CA PRO A 4 27.40 8.19 -25.60
C PRO A 4 27.31 8.84 -26.98
N ALA A 5 27.59 8.07 -28.03
CA ALA A 5 27.57 8.54 -29.42
C ALA A 5 26.19 8.40 -30.10
N TYR A 6 25.13 8.19 -29.32
CA TYR A 6 23.76 8.01 -29.82
C TYR A 6 22.75 8.78 -28.96
N SER A 7 21.58 9.07 -29.54
CA SER A 7 20.50 9.74 -28.83
C SER A 7 19.61 8.75 -28.09
N TYR A 8 19.11 9.13 -26.92
CA TYR A 8 18.13 8.37 -26.14
C TYR A 8 17.13 9.30 -25.46
N SER A 9 16.01 8.75 -24.98
CA SER A 9 14.99 9.51 -24.24
C SER A 9 14.95 9.06 -22.79
N ASP A 10 14.88 10.01 -21.86
CA ASP A 10 14.86 9.71 -20.43
C ASP A 10 14.29 10.87 -19.61
N THR A 11 13.90 10.59 -18.37
CA THR A 11 13.43 11.61 -17.42
C THR A 11 14.54 12.03 -16.48
N ILE A 12 14.59 13.31 -16.14
CA ILE A 12 15.41 13.85 -15.04
C ILE A 12 14.49 14.55 -14.04
N ALA A 13 14.67 14.24 -12.77
CA ALA A 13 13.83 14.70 -11.68
C ALA A 13 14.67 15.36 -10.60
N GLY A 14 14.26 16.53 -10.15
CA GLY A 14 14.99 17.24 -9.11
C GLY A 14 14.46 18.63 -8.87
N TYR A 15 15.28 19.45 -8.25
CA TYR A 15 14.94 20.80 -7.86
C TYR A 15 15.66 21.78 -8.79
N VAL A 16 14.92 22.72 -9.36
CA VAL A 16 15.51 23.78 -10.17
C VAL A 16 16.50 24.57 -9.31
N THR A 17 17.68 24.86 -9.84
CA THR A 17 18.70 25.69 -9.19
C THR A 17 18.86 27.03 -9.90
N HIS A 18 18.67 27.05 -11.22
CA HIS A 18 18.79 28.26 -12.04
C HIS A 18 17.92 28.18 -13.30
N PHE A 19 17.41 29.31 -13.78
CA PHE A 19 16.72 29.43 -15.07
C PHE A 19 17.26 30.61 -15.88
N ASP A 20 17.77 30.31 -17.07
CA ASP A 20 18.22 31.29 -18.07
C ASP A 20 17.13 31.49 -19.13
N ARG A 21 16.44 32.63 -19.05
CA ARG A 21 15.39 33.03 -20.00
C ARG A 21 15.92 33.24 -21.41
N THR A 22 17.16 33.72 -21.55
CA THR A 22 17.75 34.06 -22.86
C THR A 22 18.17 32.79 -23.58
N ALA A 23 18.86 31.89 -22.88
CA ALA A 23 19.26 30.59 -23.43
C ALA A 23 18.10 29.58 -23.48
N ARG A 24 16.95 29.90 -22.88
CA ARG A 24 15.80 29.01 -22.69
C ARG A 24 16.22 27.68 -22.06
N SER A 25 17.02 27.76 -21.00
CA SER A 25 17.56 26.58 -20.31
C SER A 25 17.43 26.72 -18.81
N PHE A 26 17.37 25.61 -18.10
CA PHE A 26 17.42 25.58 -16.64
C PHE A 26 18.39 24.52 -16.15
N ASP A 27 18.91 24.76 -14.96
CA ASP A 27 19.73 23.82 -14.22
C ASP A 27 18.86 23.17 -13.14
N LEU A 28 19.01 21.86 -12.96
CA LEU A 28 18.37 21.12 -11.88
C LEU A 28 19.40 20.33 -11.08
N LYS A 29 19.11 20.09 -9.80
CA LYS A 29 19.85 19.19 -8.93
C LYS A 29 18.97 18.03 -8.52
N THR A 30 19.41 16.81 -8.83
CA THR A 30 18.71 15.57 -8.51
C THR A 30 18.87 15.19 -7.04
N SER A 31 18.16 14.17 -6.58
CA SER A 31 18.15 13.76 -5.17
C SER A 31 19.53 13.25 -4.70
N ASN A 32 20.31 12.63 -5.59
CA ASN A 32 21.71 12.23 -5.34
C ASN A 32 22.73 13.37 -5.53
N GLY A 33 22.27 14.60 -5.78
CA GLY A 33 23.11 15.77 -5.93
C GLY A 33 23.75 15.98 -7.31
N SER A 34 23.47 15.13 -8.30
CA SER A 34 23.89 15.35 -9.69
C SER A 34 23.23 16.61 -10.26
N GLU A 35 23.97 17.37 -11.07
CA GLU A 35 23.47 18.57 -11.72
C GLU A 35 23.29 18.35 -13.22
N PHE A 36 22.16 18.82 -13.76
CA PHE A 36 21.83 18.73 -15.17
C PHE A 36 21.41 20.09 -15.70
N ARG A 37 21.91 20.45 -16.89
CA ARG A 37 21.39 21.57 -17.68
C ARG A 37 20.47 21.05 -18.77
N ALA A 38 19.22 21.51 -18.76
CA ALA A 38 18.19 21.13 -19.72
C ALA A 38 17.73 22.34 -20.55
N TYR A 39 17.37 22.09 -21.81
CA TYR A 39 17.01 23.14 -22.77
C TYR A 39 15.57 23.00 -23.22
N LEU A 40 14.81 24.09 -23.12
CA LEU A 40 13.44 24.21 -23.62
C LEU A 40 13.46 24.45 -25.13
N THR A 41 12.52 23.82 -25.82
CA THR A 41 12.31 23.97 -27.27
C THR A 41 10.98 24.64 -27.56
N SER A 42 10.67 24.94 -28.82
CA SER A 42 9.32 25.43 -29.21
C SER A 42 8.21 24.42 -28.93
N ASN A 43 8.56 23.14 -28.79
CA ASN A 43 7.60 22.04 -28.64
C ASN A 43 7.53 21.52 -27.19
N THR A 44 8.26 22.16 -26.26
CA THR A 44 8.19 21.78 -24.85
C THR A 44 6.85 22.22 -24.28
N TYR A 45 6.12 21.28 -23.70
CA TYR A 45 4.88 21.53 -22.96
C TYR A 45 5.05 21.14 -21.50
N ALA A 46 4.18 21.66 -20.64
CA ALA A 46 4.23 21.39 -19.22
C ALA A 46 2.84 21.31 -18.60
N ARG A 47 2.72 20.51 -17.55
CA ARG A 47 1.55 20.46 -16.69
C ARG A 47 1.91 20.55 -15.22
N ILE A 48 0.96 21.00 -14.42
CA ILE A 48 0.95 20.76 -12.97
C ILE A 48 0.28 19.39 -12.76
N ALA A 49 0.74 18.62 -11.77
CA ALA A 49 0.16 17.31 -11.47
C ALA A 49 -1.35 17.43 -11.19
N GLU A 50 -2.16 16.55 -11.79
CA GLU A 50 -3.60 16.51 -11.68
C GLU A 50 -4.10 15.19 -11.11
N ASN A 51 -5.18 15.25 -10.31
CA ASN A 51 -5.78 14.05 -9.75
C ASN A 51 -6.64 13.32 -10.81
N LEU A 52 -7.15 12.12 -10.52
CA LEU A 52 -7.84 11.26 -11.49
C LEU A 52 -9.06 11.90 -12.16
N GLU A 53 -9.78 12.77 -11.45
CA GLU A 53 -10.98 13.45 -11.97
C GLU A 53 -10.74 14.94 -12.30
N ASP A 54 -9.50 15.42 -12.11
CA ASP A 54 -9.14 16.78 -12.47
C ASP A 54 -9.00 16.89 -14.00
N SER A 55 -9.32 18.06 -14.54
CA SER A 55 -8.95 18.38 -15.93
C SER A 55 -7.44 18.59 -16.05
N TYR A 56 -6.88 18.33 -17.23
CA TYR A 56 -5.47 18.59 -17.55
C TYR A 56 -5.05 20.02 -17.16
N GLN A 57 -4.03 20.13 -16.32
CA GLN A 57 -3.56 21.41 -15.79
C GLN A 57 -2.41 21.97 -16.62
N ASP A 58 -2.71 22.46 -17.84
CA ASP A 58 -1.68 23.05 -18.71
C ASP A 58 -1.00 24.25 -18.04
N CYS A 59 0.33 24.23 -18.01
CA CYS A 59 1.14 25.37 -17.58
C CYS A 59 2.22 25.73 -18.62
N THR A 60 2.02 25.35 -19.88
CA THR A 60 2.99 25.54 -20.97
C THR A 60 3.35 27.01 -21.17
N SER A 61 2.36 27.91 -21.13
CA SER A 61 2.58 29.36 -21.21
C SER A 61 3.27 29.95 -19.97
N ARG A 62 3.28 29.22 -18.86
CA ARG A 62 3.79 29.63 -17.54
C ARG A 62 5.12 28.96 -17.18
N ILE A 63 5.76 28.17 -18.06
CA ILE A 63 7.01 27.45 -17.74
C ILE A 63 8.08 28.37 -17.14
N ALA A 64 8.23 29.59 -17.68
CA ALA A 64 9.19 30.57 -17.18
C ALA A 64 8.88 31.12 -15.77
N GLU A 65 7.62 31.03 -15.34
CA GLU A 65 7.17 31.36 -13.98
C GLU A 65 7.35 30.17 -13.04
N MET A 66 7.18 28.95 -13.54
CA MET A 66 7.30 27.70 -12.77
C MET A 66 8.75 27.34 -12.47
N LEU A 67 9.70 27.66 -13.35
CA LEU A 67 11.13 27.36 -13.19
C LEU A 67 11.81 28.30 -12.17
N GLN A 68 11.41 28.18 -10.90
CA GLN A 68 11.96 28.91 -9.77
C GLN A 68 12.94 28.04 -8.97
N PRO A 69 14.01 28.61 -8.39
CA PRO A 69 14.90 27.86 -7.50
C PRO A 69 14.12 27.12 -6.39
N GLY A 70 14.41 25.84 -6.20
CA GLY A 70 13.72 24.97 -5.25
C GLY A 70 12.42 24.35 -5.77
N GLN A 71 11.94 24.71 -6.97
CA GLN A 71 10.80 24.02 -7.58
C GLN A 71 11.20 22.60 -7.95
N GLN A 72 10.47 21.60 -7.43
CA GLN A 72 10.61 20.24 -7.94
C GLN A 72 9.98 20.13 -9.33
N VAL A 73 10.65 19.43 -10.24
CA VAL A 73 10.17 19.19 -11.60
C VAL A 73 10.63 17.82 -12.10
N PHE A 74 9.76 17.15 -12.86
CA PHE A 74 10.11 16.03 -13.71
C PHE A 74 10.20 16.53 -15.16
N ALA A 75 11.35 16.33 -15.82
CA ALA A 75 11.56 16.74 -17.20
C ALA A 75 11.88 15.51 -18.06
N TYR A 76 10.98 15.16 -18.98
CA TYR A 76 11.24 14.13 -19.98
C TYR A 76 12.01 14.75 -21.14
N CYS A 77 13.19 14.22 -21.41
CA CYS A 77 14.18 14.77 -22.32
C CYS A 77 14.54 13.77 -23.43
N ILE A 78 14.94 14.32 -24.59
CA ILE A 78 15.78 13.58 -25.54
C ILE A 78 17.21 14.11 -25.39
N PHE A 79 18.15 13.20 -25.17
CA PHE A 79 19.57 13.48 -25.04
C PHE A 79 20.24 13.33 -26.40
N TYR A 80 20.83 14.39 -26.92
CA TYR A 80 21.56 14.39 -28.20
C TYR A 80 23.06 14.51 -27.98
N PRO A 81 23.89 13.66 -28.61
CA PRO A 81 25.34 13.88 -28.66
C PRO A 81 25.65 15.17 -29.43
N GLN A 82 26.24 16.16 -28.75
CA GLN A 82 26.55 17.45 -29.34
C GLN A 82 27.85 17.99 -28.74
N ALA A 83 28.83 18.30 -29.61
CA ALA A 83 30.11 18.90 -29.22
C ALA A 83 30.88 18.13 -28.11
N GLY A 84 30.72 16.81 -28.04
CA GLY A 84 31.35 15.97 -27.01
C GLY A 84 30.57 15.87 -25.70
N GLU A 85 29.39 16.49 -25.60
CA GLU A 85 28.47 16.45 -24.46
C GLU A 85 27.11 15.85 -24.86
N LEU A 86 26.26 15.53 -23.87
CA LEU A 86 24.86 15.21 -24.10
C LEU A 86 24.01 16.44 -23.84
N ARG A 87 23.42 17.00 -24.90
CA ARG A 87 22.44 18.07 -24.80
C ARG A 87 21.08 17.47 -24.44
N ALA A 88 20.56 17.78 -23.26
CA ALA A 88 19.21 17.37 -22.83
C ALA A 88 18.16 18.37 -23.34
N GLU A 89 17.37 17.97 -24.33
CA GLU A 89 16.24 18.78 -24.81
C GLU A 89 14.92 18.30 -24.22
N VAL A 90 14.26 19.19 -23.49
CA VAL A 90 13.01 18.88 -22.79
C VAL A 90 11.85 18.78 -23.78
N LYS A 91 11.08 17.71 -23.69
CA LYS A 91 9.86 17.50 -24.49
C LYS A 91 8.60 17.69 -23.66
N SER A 92 8.58 17.21 -22.42
CA SER A 92 7.49 17.47 -21.49
C SER A 92 7.98 17.67 -20.06
N MET A 93 7.19 18.38 -19.26
CA MET A 93 7.48 18.66 -17.86
C MET A 93 6.24 18.42 -16.98
N VAL A 94 6.47 17.89 -15.78
CA VAL A 94 5.44 17.76 -14.75
C VAL A 94 5.91 18.46 -13.48
N PHE A 95 5.14 19.43 -13.01
CA PHE A 95 5.37 20.13 -11.76
C PHE A 95 4.43 19.58 -10.67
N PRO A 96 4.94 19.14 -9.51
CA PRO A 96 4.09 18.63 -8.42
C PRO A 96 3.15 19.67 -7.78
N GLY A 97 3.36 20.95 -8.06
CA GLY A 97 2.54 22.07 -7.59
C GLY A 97 2.98 23.39 -8.22
N GLU A 98 2.37 24.50 -7.77
CA GLU A 98 2.51 25.83 -8.39
C GLU A 98 3.76 26.61 -7.98
N GLY A 99 4.54 26.12 -7.02
CA GLY A 99 5.73 26.82 -6.53
C GLY A 99 6.62 25.97 -5.63
N PRO A 100 7.84 26.45 -5.33
CA PRO A 100 8.78 25.77 -4.44
C PRO A 100 8.13 25.42 -3.09
N GLY A 101 8.23 24.16 -2.68
CA GLY A 101 7.65 23.68 -1.42
C GLY A 101 6.11 23.56 -1.41
N VAL A 102 5.44 23.80 -2.55
CA VAL A 102 3.99 23.65 -2.70
C VAL A 102 3.71 22.39 -3.49
N TYR A 103 2.94 21.47 -2.91
CA TYR A 103 2.65 20.16 -3.47
C TYR A 103 1.14 19.91 -3.49
N ARG A 104 0.58 19.61 -4.66
CA ARG A 104 -0.86 19.33 -4.78
C ARG A 104 -1.30 18.10 -4.01
N HIS A 105 -0.42 17.10 -3.90
CA HIS A 105 -0.68 15.90 -3.11
C HIS A 105 -0.68 16.13 -1.59
N GLU A 106 -0.36 17.34 -1.12
CA GLU A 106 -0.51 17.75 0.29
C GLU A 106 -1.80 18.55 0.54
N GLU A 107 -2.60 18.84 -0.50
CA GLU A 107 -3.91 19.47 -0.35
C GLU A 107 -4.83 18.56 0.49
N PRO A 108 -5.62 19.09 1.46
CA PRO A 108 -6.32 18.26 2.44
C PRO A 108 -7.30 17.23 1.86
N GLU A 109 -7.89 17.53 0.71
CA GLU A 109 -8.85 16.66 0.03
C GLU A 109 -8.23 15.81 -1.09
N TRP A 110 -6.94 15.96 -1.40
CA TRP A 110 -6.31 15.30 -2.56
C TRP A 110 -6.55 13.79 -2.55
N TRP A 111 -6.15 13.14 -1.45
CA TRP A 111 -6.26 11.69 -1.30
C TRP A 111 -7.71 11.22 -1.09
N ILE A 112 -8.59 12.07 -0.53
CA ILE A 112 -10.02 11.78 -0.38
C ILE A 112 -10.73 11.79 -1.75
N LYS A 113 -10.35 12.70 -2.65
CA LYS A 113 -10.85 12.71 -4.04
C LYS A 113 -10.30 11.52 -4.83
N GLN A 114 -9.03 11.19 -4.62
CA GLN A 114 -8.39 10.07 -5.30
C GLN A 114 -8.99 8.72 -4.92
N ILE A 115 -9.20 8.43 -3.62
CA ILE A 115 -9.82 7.17 -3.17
C ILE A 115 -11.23 7.02 -3.72
N ARG A 116 -12.01 8.11 -3.76
CA ARG A 116 -13.36 8.13 -4.34
C ARG A 116 -13.33 7.71 -5.81
N SER A 117 -12.44 8.31 -6.60
CA SER A 117 -12.31 8.00 -8.02
C SER A 117 -11.86 6.55 -8.27
N ILE A 118 -10.88 6.06 -7.51
CA ILE A 118 -10.41 4.67 -7.57
C ILE A 118 -11.55 3.71 -7.22
N ALA A 119 -12.24 3.95 -6.10
CA ALA A 119 -13.31 3.07 -5.65
C ALA A 119 -14.47 3.02 -6.66
N ASN A 120 -14.89 4.18 -7.18
CA ASN A 120 -15.90 4.25 -8.25
C ASN A 120 -15.45 3.51 -9.51
N SER A 121 -14.18 3.59 -9.89
CA SER A 121 -13.63 2.84 -11.01
C SER A 121 -13.79 1.33 -10.80
N TYR A 122 -13.44 0.80 -9.62
CA TYR A 122 -13.62 -0.62 -9.32
C TYR A 122 -15.09 -1.04 -9.25
N LEU A 123 -15.99 -0.23 -8.69
CA LEU A 123 -17.43 -0.53 -8.73
C LEU A 123 -17.97 -0.59 -10.16
N ARG A 124 -17.54 0.33 -11.02
CA ARG A 124 -17.88 0.33 -12.45
C ARG A 124 -17.33 -0.92 -13.13
N TRP A 125 -16.04 -1.21 -12.98
CA TRP A 125 -15.41 -2.35 -13.66
C TRP A 125 -15.96 -3.69 -13.16
N GLN A 126 -16.14 -3.86 -11.85
CA GLN A 126 -16.59 -5.14 -11.29
C GLN A 126 -18.10 -5.34 -11.37
N PHE A 127 -18.91 -4.28 -11.39
CA PHE A 127 -20.36 -4.45 -11.25
C PHE A 127 -21.20 -3.63 -12.22
N ASN A 128 -20.59 -2.84 -13.11
CA ASN A 128 -21.29 -1.84 -13.93
C ASN A 128 -22.16 -0.87 -13.09
N TYR A 129 -21.78 -0.63 -11.85
CA TYR A 129 -22.45 0.33 -10.97
C TYR A 129 -22.19 1.77 -11.46
N PRO A 130 -23.16 2.71 -11.36
CA PRO A 130 -24.50 2.57 -10.78
C PRO A 130 -25.57 2.03 -11.75
N GLY A 131 -25.19 1.65 -12.98
CA GLY A 131 -26.14 1.11 -13.97
C GLY A 131 -26.73 -0.24 -13.59
N GLN A 132 -26.06 -1.00 -12.72
CA GLN A 132 -26.51 -2.28 -12.16
C GLN A 132 -26.22 -2.36 -10.66
N SER A 133 -26.94 -3.25 -9.96
CA SER A 133 -26.70 -3.54 -8.55
C SER A 133 -25.37 -4.29 -8.35
N ILE A 134 -24.70 -4.03 -7.24
CA ILE A 134 -23.48 -4.75 -6.86
C ILE A 134 -23.82 -6.23 -6.60
N ASP A 135 -23.12 -7.13 -7.32
CA ASP A 135 -23.25 -8.59 -7.21
C ASP A 135 -21.87 -9.24 -7.40
N TYR A 136 -21.33 -9.83 -6.33
CA TYR A 136 -20.00 -10.46 -6.33
C TYR A 136 -19.93 -11.74 -7.15
N ARG A 137 -21.05 -12.33 -7.58
CA ARG A 137 -21.04 -13.35 -8.64
C ARG A 137 -20.49 -12.79 -9.96
N ASN A 138 -20.51 -11.48 -10.16
CA ASN A 138 -19.94 -10.84 -11.35
C ASN A 138 -18.48 -10.37 -11.15
N TYR A 139 -17.90 -10.55 -9.96
CA TYR A 139 -16.50 -10.18 -9.69
C TYR A 139 -15.55 -11.02 -10.55
N ARG A 140 -14.44 -10.42 -10.99
CA ARG A 140 -13.35 -11.11 -11.69
C ARG A 140 -12.02 -10.73 -11.04
N THR A 141 -11.18 -11.73 -10.77
CA THR A 141 -9.79 -11.47 -10.37
C THR A 141 -9.04 -10.77 -11.49
N ILE A 142 -9.18 -11.24 -12.73
CA ILE A 142 -8.53 -10.62 -13.89
C ILE A 142 -9.40 -9.51 -14.49
N LEU A 143 -8.93 -8.26 -14.41
CA LEU A 143 -9.51 -7.09 -15.08
C LEU A 143 -8.52 -6.51 -16.09
N HIS A 144 -8.92 -6.43 -17.35
CA HIS A 144 -8.11 -5.78 -18.39
C HIS A 144 -8.04 -4.25 -18.22
N LEU A 145 -7.15 -3.61 -18.98
CA LEU A 145 -7.15 -2.16 -19.17
C LEU A 145 -8.57 -1.73 -19.61
N ALA A 146 -9.11 -0.66 -19.01
CA ALA A 146 -10.54 -0.26 -19.06
C ALA A 146 -11.57 -1.15 -18.32
N GLY A 147 -11.13 -2.16 -17.54
CA GLY A 147 -12.02 -3.00 -16.72
C GLY A 147 -12.71 -4.14 -17.47
N GLY A 148 -12.26 -4.47 -18.68
CA GLY A 148 -12.82 -5.58 -19.47
C GLY A 148 -12.64 -6.94 -18.79
N LYS A 149 -13.68 -7.78 -18.87
CA LYS A 149 -13.75 -9.13 -18.30
C LYS A 149 -13.78 -10.21 -19.37
N LYS A 150 -13.40 -11.44 -19.01
CA LYS A 150 -13.53 -12.64 -19.86
C LYS A 150 -14.38 -13.71 -19.17
N GLY A 151 -14.74 -14.77 -19.93
CA GLY A 151 -15.71 -15.85 -19.67
C GLY A 151 -15.51 -16.62 -18.36
N ASP A 152 -15.48 -17.96 -18.40
CA ASP A 152 -15.16 -18.79 -17.21
C ASP A 152 -13.94 -18.24 -16.48
N TYR A 153 -14.00 -18.22 -15.15
CA TYR A 153 -13.13 -17.34 -14.39
C TYR A 153 -12.84 -17.89 -13.00
N LEU A 154 -11.65 -17.53 -12.54
CA LEU A 154 -11.22 -17.69 -11.17
C LEU A 154 -11.63 -16.44 -10.38
N GLN A 155 -12.16 -16.68 -9.17
CA GLN A 155 -12.31 -15.67 -8.15
C GLN A 155 -11.45 -16.08 -6.96
N GLU A 156 -10.43 -15.28 -6.69
CA GLU A 156 -9.46 -15.55 -5.63
C GLU A 156 -9.89 -14.81 -4.37
N THR A 157 -9.81 -15.51 -3.24
CA THR A 157 -10.30 -15.04 -1.95
C THR A 157 -9.58 -13.76 -1.50
N ASP A 158 -8.25 -13.75 -1.59
CA ASP A 158 -7.43 -12.62 -1.19
C ASP A 158 -7.71 -11.38 -2.05
N THR A 159 -7.92 -11.53 -3.36
CA THR A 159 -8.23 -10.41 -4.25
C THR A 159 -9.62 -9.82 -4.01
N ILE A 160 -10.62 -10.66 -3.68
CA ILE A 160 -11.94 -10.21 -3.26
C ILE A 160 -11.83 -9.49 -1.91
N SER A 161 -11.10 -10.04 -0.95
CA SER A 161 -10.86 -9.40 0.35
C SER A 161 -10.17 -8.04 0.19
N ARG A 162 -9.19 -7.93 -0.70
CA ARG A 162 -8.55 -6.66 -1.08
C ARG A 162 -9.52 -5.67 -1.71
N MET A 163 -10.45 -6.13 -2.54
CA MET A 163 -11.53 -5.29 -3.06
C MET A 163 -12.42 -4.78 -1.93
N VAL A 164 -12.83 -5.66 -1.02
CA VAL A 164 -13.64 -5.31 0.16
C VAL A 164 -12.93 -4.28 1.03
N TYR A 165 -11.64 -4.46 1.32
CA TYR A 165 -10.84 -3.49 2.07
C TYR A 165 -10.90 -2.11 1.41
N GLY A 166 -10.70 -2.04 0.10
CA GLY A 166 -10.69 -0.76 -0.59
C GLY A 166 -12.04 -0.06 -0.56
N MET A 167 -13.14 -0.80 -0.67
CA MET A 167 -14.48 -0.23 -0.54
C MET A 167 -14.79 0.21 0.89
N ALA A 168 -14.40 -0.57 1.90
CA ALA A 168 -14.56 -0.22 3.31
C ALA A 168 -13.77 1.06 3.66
N SER A 169 -12.50 1.15 3.26
CA SER A 169 -11.66 2.33 3.46
C SER A 169 -12.18 3.56 2.69
N ALA A 170 -12.71 3.37 1.48
CA ALA A 170 -13.36 4.44 0.73
C ALA A 170 -14.61 4.96 1.45
N TYR A 171 -15.47 4.08 1.99
CA TYR A 171 -16.60 4.50 2.82
C TYR A 171 -16.13 5.29 4.04
N MET A 172 -15.11 4.80 4.74
CA MET A 172 -14.63 5.44 5.96
C MET A 172 -14.14 6.87 5.71
N LEU A 173 -13.55 7.18 4.56
CA LEU A 173 -13.14 8.54 4.20
C LEU A 173 -14.24 9.42 3.61
N THR A 174 -15.20 8.84 2.89
CA THR A 174 -16.13 9.61 2.05
C THR A 174 -17.56 9.64 2.58
N GLY A 175 -17.96 8.61 3.34
CA GLY A 175 -19.33 8.38 3.79
C GLY A 175 -20.29 7.99 2.66
N GLU A 176 -19.79 7.55 1.49
CA GLU A 176 -20.60 7.14 0.35
C GLU A 176 -21.13 5.71 0.50
N GLU A 177 -22.43 5.57 0.66
CA GLU A 177 -23.11 4.30 0.97
C GLU A 177 -22.86 3.18 -0.05
N SER A 178 -22.61 3.52 -1.32
CA SER A 178 -22.28 2.54 -2.36
C SER A 178 -21.01 1.76 -2.06
N PHE A 179 -20.02 2.41 -1.44
CA PHE A 179 -18.78 1.75 -1.02
C PHE A 179 -19.02 0.81 0.16
N LEU A 180 -19.85 1.21 1.13
CA LEU A 180 -20.20 0.32 2.23
C LEU A 180 -21.02 -0.88 1.74
N GLU A 181 -22.00 -0.67 0.87
CA GLU A 181 -22.79 -1.75 0.26
C GLU A 181 -21.88 -2.78 -0.44
N ALA A 182 -20.86 -2.30 -1.15
CA ALA A 182 -19.88 -3.17 -1.80
C ALA A 182 -19.06 -3.96 -0.77
N ALA A 183 -18.56 -3.30 0.27
CA ALA A 183 -17.80 -3.96 1.33
C ALA A 183 -18.63 -5.04 2.04
N GLU A 184 -19.86 -4.73 2.47
CA GLU A 184 -20.76 -5.67 3.15
C GLU A 184 -21.11 -6.87 2.25
N LYS A 185 -21.49 -6.62 0.99
CA LYS A 185 -21.81 -7.70 0.04
C LYS A 185 -20.61 -8.58 -0.28
N GLY A 186 -19.42 -7.98 -0.40
CA GLY A 186 -18.20 -8.74 -0.64
C GLY A 186 -17.79 -9.57 0.57
N THR A 187 -17.92 -9.04 1.79
CA THR A 187 -17.70 -9.81 3.02
C THR A 187 -18.69 -10.97 3.11
N GLU A 188 -20.00 -10.76 2.89
CA GLU A 188 -20.96 -11.85 2.91
C GLU A 188 -20.67 -12.89 1.82
N TYR A 189 -20.21 -12.45 0.64
CA TYR A 189 -19.79 -13.36 -0.43
C TYR A 189 -18.61 -14.24 -0.02
N LEU A 190 -17.56 -13.64 0.55
CA LEU A 190 -16.43 -14.39 1.11
C LEU A 190 -16.89 -15.42 2.15
N ARG A 191 -17.73 -15.00 3.09
CA ARG A 191 -18.23 -15.87 4.17
C ARG A 191 -19.10 -17.02 3.67
N ALA A 192 -19.88 -16.80 2.61
CA ALA A 192 -20.77 -17.80 2.03
C ALA A 192 -20.05 -18.75 1.06
N HIS A 193 -19.03 -18.28 0.34
CA HIS A 193 -18.44 -19.03 -0.78
C HIS A 193 -16.97 -19.42 -0.57
N MET A 194 -16.19 -18.67 0.20
CA MET A 194 -14.74 -18.89 0.33
C MET A 194 -14.33 -19.45 1.70
N ARG A 195 -15.12 -19.16 2.73
CA ARG A 195 -14.88 -19.61 4.10
C ARG A 195 -15.17 -21.10 4.24
N PHE A 196 -14.21 -21.84 4.79
CA PHE A 196 -14.41 -23.20 5.27
C PHE A 196 -14.38 -23.22 6.81
N MET A 197 -15.40 -23.83 7.41
CA MET A 197 -15.48 -24.07 8.85
C MET A 197 -15.22 -25.55 9.09
N ASP A 198 -14.18 -25.85 9.86
CA ASP A 198 -13.96 -27.20 10.38
C ASP A 198 -14.70 -27.33 11.74
N PRO A 199 -15.81 -28.08 11.81
CA PRO A 199 -16.57 -28.22 13.04
C PRO A 199 -15.89 -29.10 14.09
N ASP A 200 -14.97 -29.99 13.68
CA ASP A 200 -14.31 -30.92 14.58
C ASP A 200 -13.14 -30.22 15.30
N GLU A 201 -12.40 -29.38 14.58
CA GLU A 201 -11.31 -28.59 15.14
C GLU A 201 -11.74 -27.22 15.66
N ASP A 202 -12.97 -26.79 15.36
CA ASP A 202 -13.54 -25.47 15.68
C ASP A 202 -12.69 -24.29 15.14
N LEU A 203 -12.31 -24.39 13.86
CA LEU A 203 -11.42 -23.45 13.15
C LEU A 203 -11.98 -22.99 11.81
N ILE A 204 -11.47 -21.84 11.34
CA ILE A 204 -11.77 -21.32 10.01
C ILE A 204 -10.49 -21.13 9.21
N TYR A 205 -10.48 -21.69 8.02
CA TYR A 205 -9.54 -21.33 6.96
C TYR A 205 -10.31 -21.06 5.66
N TRP A 206 -9.64 -20.40 4.73
CA TRP A 206 -10.22 -19.87 3.52
C TRP A 206 -9.68 -20.62 2.31
N TYR A 207 -10.57 -21.04 1.42
CA TYR A 207 -10.18 -21.58 0.12
C TYR A 207 -9.34 -20.54 -0.64
N HIS A 208 -8.35 -20.98 -1.42
CA HIS A 208 -7.63 -20.10 -2.35
C HIS A 208 -8.60 -19.31 -3.24
N GLY A 209 -9.62 -20.00 -3.73
CA GLY A 209 -10.70 -19.36 -4.47
C GLY A 209 -11.75 -20.33 -4.98
N ILE A 210 -12.54 -19.84 -5.92
CA ILE A 210 -13.47 -20.68 -6.69
C ILE A 210 -13.26 -20.50 -8.18
N GLN A 211 -13.32 -21.62 -8.88
CA GLN A 211 -13.48 -21.62 -10.33
C GLN A 211 -14.98 -21.64 -10.65
N VAL A 212 -15.44 -20.62 -11.37
CA VAL A 212 -16.83 -20.51 -11.80
C VAL A 212 -16.91 -20.85 -13.29
N ALA A 213 -17.66 -21.91 -13.60
CA ALA A 213 -17.98 -22.31 -14.96
C ALA A 213 -19.49 -22.49 -15.10
N ASN A 214 -20.11 -21.67 -15.96
CA ASN A 214 -21.56 -21.49 -16.00
C ASN A 214 -22.12 -21.12 -14.60
N ASP A 215 -23.04 -21.93 -14.06
CA ASP A 215 -23.64 -21.76 -12.73
C ASP A 215 -23.07 -22.74 -11.68
N ARG A 216 -21.89 -23.33 -11.92
CA ARG A 216 -21.23 -24.24 -10.98
C ARG A 216 -19.97 -23.62 -10.42
N GLU A 217 -19.79 -23.79 -9.11
CA GLU A 217 -18.59 -23.41 -8.38
C GLU A 217 -17.78 -24.66 -8.05
N HIS A 218 -16.50 -24.65 -8.39
CA HIS A 218 -15.53 -25.61 -7.89
C HIS A 218 -14.64 -24.90 -6.86
N LYS A 219 -14.66 -25.39 -5.61
CA LYS A 219 -13.82 -24.85 -4.53
C LYS A 219 -12.38 -25.31 -4.72
N LEU A 220 -11.45 -24.36 -4.69
CA LEU A 220 -10.02 -24.61 -4.78
C LEU A 220 -9.44 -24.44 -3.39
N LEU A 221 -9.14 -25.55 -2.73
CA LEU A 221 -8.62 -25.53 -1.37
C LEU A 221 -7.19 -24.98 -1.33
N THR A 222 -6.32 -25.58 -2.12
CA THR A 222 -4.91 -25.22 -2.21
C THR A 222 -4.70 -24.03 -3.13
N SER A 223 -3.59 -23.32 -2.91
CA SER A 223 -3.19 -22.28 -3.84
C SER A 223 -2.92 -22.86 -5.23
N GLU A 224 -3.40 -22.16 -6.25
CA GLU A 224 -3.09 -22.41 -7.67
C GLU A 224 -1.95 -21.52 -8.17
N PHE A 225 -1.34 -20.74 -7.27
CA PHE A 225 -0.36 -19.72 -7.64
C PHE A 225 1.08 -20.18 -7.41
N GLY A 226 1.86 -20.15 -8.49
CA GLY A 226 3.33 -20.12 -8.49
C GLY A 226 4.03 -20.86 -7.35
N ASP A 227 4.64 -20.09 -6.46
CA ASP A 227 5.47 -20.60 -5.37
C ASP A 227 4.68 -21.25 -4.23
N ASP A 228 3.38 -20.99 -4.14
CA ASP A 228 2.49 -21.46 -3.07
C ASP A 228 1.69 -22.71 -3.50
N PHE A 229 1.89 -23.16 -4.75
CA PHE A 229 1.10 -24.19 -5.40
C PHE A 229 0.94 -25.46 -4.56
N ASP A 230 -0.29 -25.98 -4.50
CA ASP A 230 -0.63 -27.25 -3.83
C ASP A 230 -0.43 -27.22 -2.30
N SER A 231 -0.48 -26.03 -1.70
CA SER A 231 -0.36 -25.83 -0.25
C SER A 231 -1.36 -24.80 0.29
N LEU A 232 -1.38 -24.61 1.61
CA LEU A 232 -2.10 -23.54 2.29
C LEU A 232 -1.11 -22.47 2.75
N PRO A 233 -0.78 -21.47 1.91
CA PRO A 233 0.10 -20.36 2.31
C PRO A 233 -0.58 -19.50 3.37
N MET A 234 0.15 -19.19 4.44
CA MET A 234 -0.34 -18.32 5.51
C MET A 234 -0.70 -16.92 4.99
N TYR A 235 0.05 -16.44 4.00
CA TYR A 235 -0.18 -15.16 3.34
C TYR A 235 -1.61 -15.03 2.77
N GLU A 236 -2.11 -16.04 2.06
CA GLU A 236 -3.48 -15.99 1.50
C GLU A 236 -4.52 -15.93 2.63
N GLN A 237 -4.29 -16.65 3.72
CA GLN A 237 -5.16 -16.63 4.90
C GLN A 237 -5.14 -15.26 5.59
N ILE A 238 -3.96 -14.63 5.72
CA ILE A 238 -3.80 -13.27 6.26
C ILE A 238 -4.59 -12.27 5.42
N TYR A 239 -4.43 -12.29 4.08
CA TYR A 239 -5.14 -11.36 3.21
C TYR A 239 -6.63 -11.69 3.06
N ALA A 240 -7.07 -12.93 3.29
CA ALA A 240 -8.50 -13.24 3.40
C ALA A 240 -9.19 -12.44 4.53
N LEU A 241 -8.46 -12.04 5.57
CA LEU A 241 -8.98 -11.24 6.68
C LEU A 241 -8.97 -9.72 6.43
N ALA A 242 -8.23 -9.23 5.44
CA ALA A 242 -8.00 -7.79 5.26
C ALA A 242 -9.31 -6.99 5.08
N GLY A 243 -10.10 -7.35 4.08
CA GLY A 243 -11.39 -6.74 3.80
C GLY A 243 -12.41 -6.92 4.93
N PRO A 244 -12.69 -8.17 5.35
CA PRO A 244 -13.61 -8.41 6.46
C PRO A 244 -13.28 -7.59 7.71
N THR A 245 -12.02 -7.50 8.10
CA THR A 245 -11.61 -6.74 9.29
C THR A 245 -11.90 -5.25 9.15
N GLN A 246 -11.63 -4.65 7.98
CA GLN A 246 -11.97 -3.25 7.74
C GLN A 246 -13.48 -3.02 7.69
N THR A 247 -14.27 -3.97 7.16
CA THR A 247 -15.73 -3.94 7.24
C THR A 247 -16.20 -4.02 8.70
N TYR A 248 -15.64 -4.91 9.51
CA TYR A 248 -15.95 -5.03 10.95
C TYR A 248 -15.66 -3.72 11.70
N ARG A 249 -14.56 -3.04 11.39
CA ARG A 249 -14.22 -1.75 11.99
C ARG A 249 -15.29 -0.67 11.72
N ILE A 250 -16.05 -0.79 10.64
CA ILE A 250 -17.15 0.13 10.27
C ILE A 250 -18.49 -0.30 10.87
N THR A 251 -18.80 -1.60 10.84
CA THR A 251 -20.15 -2.12 11.10
C THR A 251 -20.29 -2.81 12.45
N GLY A 252 -19.20 -3.28 13.05
CA GLY A 252 -19.25 -4.10 14.26
C GLY A 252 -19.93 -5.45 14.05
N ASP A 253 -20.01 -5.98 12.82
CA ASP A 253 -20.64 -7.28 12.60
C ASP A 253 -19.87 -8.40 13.30
N ARG A 254 -20.43 -8.89 14.41
CA ARG A 254 -19.83 -9.92 15.26
C ARG A 254 -19.56 -11.24 14.55
N ARG A 255 -20.25 -11.51 13.43
CA ARG A 255 -20.00 -12.70 12.60
C ARG A 255 -18.64 -12.62 11.91
N ILE A 256 -18.21 -11.41 11.56
CA ILE A 256 -16.88 -11.17 11.00
C ILE A 256 -15.81 -11.35 12.08
N LEU A 257 -16.03 -10.79 13.28
CA LEU A 257 -15.10 -10.97 14.39
C LEU A 257 -14.89 -12.45 14.72
N TYR A 258 -15.98 -13.23 14.75
CA TYR A 258 -15.91 -14.68 14.92
C TYR A 258 -15.02 -15.34 13.85
N ASP A 259 -15.20 -14.99 12.58
CA ASP A 259 -14.40 -15.55 11.48
C ASP A 259 -12.91 -15.19 11.64
N ILE A 260 -12.61 -13.95 12.02
CA ILE A 260 -11.24 -13.50 12.29
C ILE A 260 -10.61 -14.28 13.44
N GLU A 261 -11.30 -14.41 14.57
CA GLU A 261 -10.79 -15.13 15.75
C GLU A 261 -10.51 -16.59 15.43
N LYS A 262 -11.41 -17.26 14.69
CA LYS A 262 -11.21 -18.66 14.28
C LYS A 262 -10.12 -18.86 13.25
N THR A 263 -9.81 -17.86 12.43
CA THR A 263 -8.64 -17.90 11.55
C THR A 263 -7.34 -17.59 12.31
N ILE A 264 -7.37 -16.77 13.37
CA ILE A 264 -6.20 -16.60 14.25
C ILE A 264 -5.90 -17.90 15.02
N ASP A 265 -6.94 -18.61 15.48
CA ASP A 265 -6.78 -19.91 16.13
C ASP A 265 -6.06 -20.93 15.20
N LEU A 266 -6.33 -20.87 13.87
CA LEU A 266 -5.61 -21.67 12.87
C LEU A 266 -4.11 -21.29 12.84
N PHE A 267 -3.80 -19.99 12.83
CA PHE A 267 -2.43 -19.49 12.84
C PHE A 267 -1.67 -19.98 14.06
N ASP A 268 -2.25 -19.83 15.25
CA ASP A 268 -1.62 -20.21 16.50
C ASP A 268 -1.45 -21.73 16.64
N LYS A 269 -2.36 -22.52 16.08
CA LYS A 269 -2.32 -23.98 16.19
C LYS A 269 -1.39 -24.65 15.18
N TYR A 270 -1.38 -24.20 13.94
CA TYR A 270 -0.71 -24.92 12.84
C TYR A 270 0.45 -24.17 12.20
N TYR A 271 0.47 -22.83 12.23
CA TYR A 271 1.54 -22.04 11.64
C TYR A 271 2.57 -21.56 12.67
N LYS A 272 2.18 -21.32 13.92
CA LYS A 272 3.07 -20.81 14.95
C LYS A 272 4.15 -21.83 15.31
N ASP A 273 5.40 -21.38 15.27
CA ASP A 273 6.52 -22.17 15.73
C ASP A 273 6.76 -21.91 17.23
N ASN A 274 6.19 -22.76 18.07
CA ASN A 274 6.33 -22.66 19.52
C ASN A 274 7.75 -22.99 20.03
N GLU A 275 8.62 -23.57 19.20
CA GLU A 275 9.99 -23.93 19.58
C GLU A 275 10.98 -22.81 19.26
N GLN A 276 10.97 -22.30 18.02
CA GLN A 276 11.92 -21.28 17.56
C GLN A 276 11.31 -19.87 17.46
N GLY A 277 10.02 -19.70 17.70
CA GLY A 277 9.28 -18.45 17.55
C GLY A 277 8.95 -18.10 16.09
N GLY A 278 8.05 -17.12 15.91
CA GLY A 278 7.52 -16.73 14.61
C GLY A 278 6.54 -17.75 14.02
N TYR A 279 6.29 -17.63 12.72
CA TYR A 279 5.29 -18.41 12.01
C TYR A 279 5.88 -19.03 10.74
N PHE A 280 5.52 -20.28 10.47
CA PHE A 280 5.80 -20.93 9.20
C PHE A 280 4.99 -20.30 8.09
N SER A 281 5.54 -20.31 6.87
CA SER A 281 4.91 -19.69 5.70
C SER A 281 3.80 -20.54 5.09
N HIS A 282 3.84 -21.85 5.29
CA HIS A 282 2.94 -22.81 4.65
C HIS A 282 2.62 -23.98 5.57
N ILE A 283 1.45 -24.58 5.37
CA ILE A 283 1.09 -25.91 5.87
C ILE A 283 0.55 -26.76 4.72
N ASP A 284 0.66 -28.08 4.84
CA ASP A 284 0.08 -28.99 3.86
C ASP A 284 -1.45 -29.09 4.02
N PRO A 285 -2.22 -29.31 2.95
CA PRO A 285 -3.68 -29.28 2.99
C PRO A 285 -4.32 -30.53 3.61
N ILE A 286 -3.53 -31.57 3.97
CA ILE A 286 -4.05 -32.84 4.50
C ILE A 286 -3.84 -32.90 6.01
N GLY A 287 -2.60 -32.77 6.46
CA GLY A 287 -2.21 -32.85 7.87
C GLY A 287 -2.14 -31.51 8.58
N LEU A 288 -2.23 -30.39 7.84
CA LEU A 288 -2.01 -29.04 8.35
C LEU A 288 -0.62 -28.92 9.01
N ASP A 289 0.38 -29.63 8.49
CA ASP A 289 1.74 -29.69 9.06
C ASP A 289 2.73 -28.85 8.25
N PRO A 290 3.36 -27.82 8.83
CA PRO A 290 4.39 -27.02 8.17
C PRO A 290 5.68 -27.81 7.87
N ARG A 291 5.87 -28.97 8.50
CA ARG A 291 7.04 -29.86 8.33
C ARG A 291 6.76 -31.05 7.41
N SER A 292 5.57 -31.10 6.80
CA SER A 292 5.21 -32.18 5.88
C SER A 292 6.13 -32.22 4.66
N PRO A 293 6.61 -33.41 4.22
CA PRO A 293 7.35 -33.56 2.96
C PRO A 293 6.56 -33.16 1.71
N LEU A 294 5.22 -33.04 1.80
CA LEU A 294 4.40 -32.57 0.68
C LEU A 294 4.77 -31.14 0.24
N LEU A 295 5.28 -30.33 1.18
CA LEU A 295 5.69 -28.95 0.93
C LEU A 295 7.04 -28.82 0.20
N ASP A 296 7.77 -29.94 -0.01
CA ASP A 296 9.04 -29.92 -0.74
C ASP A 296 8.85 -29.53 -2.22
N LYS A 297 7.65 -29.74 -2.79
CA LYS A 297 7.31 -29.38 -4.18
C LYS A 297 7.43 -27.87 -4.44
N GLY A 298 7.05 -27.04 -3.47
CA GLY A 298 7.20 -25.59 -3.51
C GLY A 298 8.47 -25.05 -2.84
N ASN A 299 9.32 -25.95 -2.32
CA ASN A 299 10.46 -25.60 -1.44
C ASN A 299 10.01 -24.80 -0.19
N ASN A 300 8.87 -25.18 0.40
CA ASN A 300 8.22 -24.42 1.48
C ASN A 300 8.22 -25.15 2.84
N ARG A 301 8.71 -26.39 2.90
CA ARG A 301 8.76 -27.16 4.15
C ARG A 301 9.57 -26.41 5.21
N ALA A 302 8.94 -26.16 6.35
CA ALA A 302 9.55 -25.53 7.51
C ALA A 302 10.29 -24.22 7.17
N ARG A 303 9.66 -23.36 6.36
CA ARG A 303 10.19 -22.04 5.97
C ARG A 303 9.44 -20.91 6.65
N LYS A 304 10.15 -19.84 6.99
CA LYS A 304 9.61 -18.59 7.53
C LYS A 304 9.96 -17.44 6.59
N ASN A 305 9.13 -16.42 6.52
CA ASN A 305 9.39 -15.26 5.67
C ASN A 305 8.71 -13.99 6.17
N TRP A 306 8.99 -12.86 5.51
CA TRP A 306 8.31 -11.58 5.73
C TRP A 306 6.78 -11.75 5.76
N ASN A 307 6.20 -12.47 4.80
CA ASN A 307 4.76 -12.58 4.64
C ASN A 307 4.08 -13.33 5.81
N SER A 308 4.74 -14.32 6.40
CA SER A 308 4.21 -15.08 7.54
C SER A 308 4.38 -14.38 8.88
N VAL A 309 5.31 -13.43 8.99
CA VAL A 309 5.58 -12.71 10.24
C VAL A 309 4.97 -11.31 10.20
N GLY A 310 5.35 -10.53 9.20
CA GLY A 310 5.09 -9.09 9.13
C GLY A 310 3.77 -8.69 8.48
N ASP A 311 3.26 -9.45 7.50
CA ASP A 311 2.03 -9.06 6.80
C ASP A 311 0.77 -9.10 7.70
N HIS A 312 0.82 -9.80 8.84
CA HIS A 312 -0.21 -9.73 9.87
C HIS A 312 -0.56 -8.29 10.24
N ALA A 313 0.45 -7.47 10.51
CA ALA A 313 0.28 -6.11 11.02
C ALA A 313 -0.55 -5.23 10.07
N PRO A 314 -0.12 -4.97 8.83
CA PRO A 314 -0.86 -4.08 7.93
C PRO A 314 -2.15 -4.71 7.39
N ALA A 315 -2.20 -6.03 7.14
CA ALA A 315 -3.32 -6.61 6.42
C ALA A 315 -4.61 -6.58 7.24
N TYR A 316 -4.56 -6.95 8.53
CA TYR A 316 -5.76 -7.01 9.37
C TYR A 316 -5.52 -6.67 10.83
N LEU A 317 -4.37 -7.03 11.41
CA LEU A 317 -4.21 -7.06 12.87
C LEU A 317 -4.23 -5.65 13.49
N ILE A 318 -3.65 -4.66 12.82
CA ILE A 318 -3.78 -3.24 13.22
C ILE A 318 -5.24 -2.80 13.23
N ASN A 319 -5.99 -3.09 12.16
CA ASN A 319 -7.41 -2.71 12.07
C ASN A 319 -8.28 -3.45 13.09
N LEU A 320 -7.95 -4.70 13.40
CA LEU A 320 -8.61 -5.50 14.41
C LEU A 320 -8.39 -4.92 15.81
N TRP A 321 -7.14 -4.56 16.14
CA TRP A 321 -6.82 -3.88 17.39
C TRP A 321 -7.52 -2.52 17.48
N LEU A 322 -7.51 -1.71 16.41
CA LEU A 322 -8.21 -0.42 16.39
C LEU A 322 -9.73 -0.57 16.63
N ALA A 323 -10.34 -1.64 16.10
CA ALA A 323 -11.77 -1.89 16.27
C ALA A 323 -12.13 -2.41 17.68
N THR A 324 -11.25 -3.18 18.31
CA THR A 324 -11.55 -3.92 19.56
C THR A 324 -10.91 -3.31 20.80
N GLY A 325 -9.71 -2.74 20.67
CA GLY A 325 -8.85 -2.33 21.77
C GLY A 325 -8.38 -3.48 22.67
N ASP A 326 -8.47 -4.74 22.21
CA ASP A 326 -8.11 -5.91 22.99
C ASP A 326 -6.58 -6.10 23.01
N ASP A 327 -6.01 -6.18 24.21
CA ASP A 327 -4.56 -6.29 24.42
C ASP A 327 -3.98 -7.56 23.78
N LYS A 328 -4.75 -8.64 23.60
CA LYS A 328 -4.24 -9.85 22.94
C LYS A 328 -3.75 -9.60 21.50
N TYR A 329 -4.40 -8.67 20.78
CA TYR A 329 -3.99 -8.29 19.43
C TYR A 329 -2.83 -7.29 19.44
N ALA A 330 -2.73 -6.46 20.49
CA ALA A 330 -1.56 -5.61 20.70
C ALA A 330 -0.31 -6.46 20.98
N ASP A 331 -0.44 -7.49 21.80
CA ASP A 331 0.64 -8.42 22.13
C ASP A 331 1.08 -9.22 20.90
N PHE A 332 0.15 -9.61 20.02
CA PHE A 332 0.50 -10.24 18.73
C PHE A 332 1.26 -9.27 17.81
N LEU A 333 0.85 -7.99 17.72
CA LEU A 333 1.63 -6.98 16.98
C LEU A 333 3.05 -6.82 17.54
N VAL A 334 3.20 -6.84 18.87
CA VAL A 334 4.51 -6.78 19.54
C VAL A 334 5.37 -8.01 19.19
N ASP A 335 4.80 -9.21 19.23
CA ASP A 335 5.50 -10.45 18.84
C ASP A 335 6.01 -10.40 17.39
N THR A 336 5.18 -9.92 16.47
CA THR A 336 5.59 -9.65 15.08
C THR A 336 6.76 -8.66 15.02
N ALA A 337 6.67 -7.52 15.71
CA ALA A 337 7.70 -6.47 15.69
C ALA A 337 9.02 -6.94 16.32
N ASP A 338 8.96 -7.62 17.46
CA ASP A 338 10.12 -8.17 18.16
C ASP A 338 10.82 -9.24 17.31
N THR A 339 10.04 -10.11 16.65
CA THR A 339 10.56 -11.11 15.71
C THR A 339 11.30 -10.45 14.55
N ILE A 340 10.72 -9.40 13.95
CA ILE A 340 11.35 -8.65 12.85
C ILE A 340 12.66 -8.04 13.32
N VAL A 341 12.64 -7.29 14.43
CA VAL A 341 13.83 -6.60 14.96
C VAL A 341 14.96 -7.57 15.28
N LYS A 342 14.62 -8.77 15.75
CA LYS A 342 15.60 -9.78 16.13
C LYS A 342 16.22 -10.51 14.93
N HIS A 343 15.44 -10.82 13.89
CA HIS A 343 15.84 -11.78 12.86
C HIS A 343 16.05 -11.19 11.46
N PHE A 344 15.44 -10.06 11.14
CA PHE A 344 15.46 -9.49 9.79
C PHE A 344 16.69 -8.62 9.47
N PRO A 345 17.30 -7.88 10.42
CA PRO A 345 18.50 -7.11 10.12
C PRO A 345 19.68 -7.96 9.65
N ASP A 346 20.29 -7.58 8.52
CA ASP A 346 21.54 -8.16 8.00
C ASP A 346 22.55 -7.08 7.55
N TYR A 347 22.61 -6.00 8.33
CA TYR A 347 23.31 -4.76 7.93
C TYR A 347 24.84 -4.84 7.90
N ASP A 348 25.42 -5.93 8.40
CA ASP A 348 26.84 -6.21 8.25
C ASP A 348 27.18 -6.71 6.83
N HIS A 349 26.20 -7.24 6.08
CA HIS A 349 26.38 -7.81 4.75
C HIS A 349 25.65 -7.03 3.65
N SER A 350 24.49 -6.43 3.95
CA SER A 350 23.63 -5.77 2.96
C SER A 350 22.88 -4.58 3.55
N PRO A 351 22.57 -3.51 2.77
CA PRO A 351 21.69 -2.45 3.25
C PRO A 351 20.23 -2.89 3.41
N PHE A 352 19.86 -4.10 2.96
CA PHE A 352 18.50 -4.62 2.98
C PHE A 352 18.31 -5.65 4.11
N VAL A 353 17.10 -5.70 4.65
CA VAL A 353 16.66 -6.77 5.57
C VAL A 353 16.55 -8.13 4.88
N GLN A 354 16.84 -9.21 5.60
CA GLN A 354 16.55 -10.57 5.14
C GLN A 354 15.05 -10.87 5.24
N GLU A 355 14.51 -11.55 4.23
CA GLU A 355 13.06 -11.77 4.10
C GLU A 355 12.66 -13.24 4.15
N ARG A 356 13.63 -14.16 4.05
CA ARG A 356 13.39 -15.61 4.03
C ARG A 356 14.36 -16.36 4.92
N PHE A 357 13.82 -17.33 5.63
CA PHE A 357 14.54 -18.07 6.64
C PHE A 357 14.15 -19.54 6.63
N HIS A 358 15.10 -20.38 7.02
CA HIS A 358 14.82 -21.72 7.50
C HIS A 358 14.15 -21.66 8.88
N GLU A 359 13.69 -22.81 9.37
CA GLU A 359 13.03 -22.95 10.67
C GLU A 359 13.85 -22.38 11.84
N ASP A 360 15.17 -22.56 11.81
CA ASP A 360 16.11 -22.10 12.82
C ASP A 360 16.53 -20.63 12.68
N TRP A 361 15.85 -19.87 11.81
CA TRP A 361 16.16 -18.49 11.45
C TRP A 361 17.48 -18.27 10.69
N SER A 362 18.14 -19.33 10.21
CA SER A 362 19.22 -19.15 9.23
C SER A 362 18.66 -18.64 7.90
N HIS A 363 19.41 -17.78 7.22
CA HIS A 363 18.96 -17.12 5.98
C HIS A 363 18.75 -18.15 4.87
N ASP A 364 17.57 -18.14 4.24
CA ASP A 364 17.32 -18.93 3.02
C ASP A 364 17.61 -18.07 1.79
N SER A 365 18.86 -18.12 1.33
CA SER A 365 19.36 -17.35 0.18
C SER A 365 19.23 -18.09 -1.16
N ALA A 366 18.58 -19.26 -1.19
CA ALA A 366 18.48 -20.12 -2.37
C ALA A 366 17.02 -20.41 -2.79
N TRP A 367 16.05 -19.76 -2.15
CA TRP A 367 14.64 -20.02 -2.36
C TRP A 367 14.12 -19.50 -3.72
N ASN A 368 13.66 -20.41 -4.59
CA ASN A 368 12.95 -20.17 -5.86
C ASN A 368 13.37 -18.91 -6.64
N TRP A 369 12.47 -17.98 -6.94
CA TRP A 369 12.84 -16.76 -7.66
C TRP A 369 13.54 -15.75 -6.78
N GLN A 370 13.31 -15.76 -5.46
CA GLN A 370 13.82 -14.71 -4.58
C GLN A 370 15.32 -14.87 -4.35
N GLN A 371 15.86 -16.10 -4.30
CA GLN A 371 17.30 -16.35 -4.10
C GLN A 371 17.87 -15.40 -3.02
N ASP A 372 19.02 -14.77 -3.26
CA ASP A 372 19.57 -13.70 -2.43
C ASP A 372 19.24 -12.30 -2.98
N ARG A 373 17.94 -12.05 -3.25
CA ARG A 373 17.45 -10.79 -3.81
C ARG A 373 16.60 -10.06 -2.81
N ALA A 374 16.70 -8.72 -2.85
CA ALA A 374 16.01 -7.83 -1.94
C ALA A 374 14.80 -7.18 -2.63
N VAL A 375 13.64 -7.26 -1.97
CA VAL A 375 12.45 -6.52 -2.37
C VAL A 375 12.49 -5.15 -1.68
N VAL A 376 12.68 -4.08 -2.44
CA VAL A 376 12.93 -2.74 -1.90
C VAL A 376 11.77 -2.27 -1.03
N GLY A 377 10.53 -2.52 -1.46
CA GLY A 377 9.33 -2.10 -0.75
C GLY A 377 9.22 -2.69 0.65
N HIS A 378 9.57 -3.98 0.83
CA HIS A 378 9.40 -4.67 2.13
C HIS A 378 10.18 -4.01 3.25
N ASN A 379 11.36 -3.45 2.96
CA ASN A 379 12.13 -2.67 3.92
C ASN A 379 11.31 -1.46 4.41
N LEU A 380 10.75 -0.67 3.50
CA LEU A 380 9.94 0.50 3.84
C LEU A 380 8.62 0.10 4.52
N LYS A 381 8.02 -1.03 4.13
CA LYS A 381 6.87 -1.62 4.81
C LYS A 381 7.20 -1.98 6.27
N ILE A 382 8.39 -2.52 6.55
CA ILE A 382 8.86 -2.79 7.92
C ILE A 382 8.95 -1.49 8.71
N ALA A 383 9.66 -0.48 8.20
CA ALA A 383 9.81 0.81 8.89
C ALA A 383 8.46 1.43 9.22
N TRP A 384 7.53 1.43 8.25
CA TRP A 384 6.17 1.93 8.43
C TRP A 384 5.40 1.20 9.54
N ASN A 385 5.44 -0.14 9.56
CA ASN A 385 4.76 -0.94 10.57
C ASN A 385 5.37 -0.79 11.96
N LEU A 386 6.69 -0.75 12.08
CA LEU A 386 7.38 -0.58 13.35
C LEU A 386 7.03 0.76 14.01
N MET A 387 6.91 1.84 13.24
CA MET A 387 6.49 3.14 13.78
C MET A 387 5.04 3.17 14.27
N ARG A 388 4.13 2.46 13.59
CA ARG A 388 2.76 2.27 14.06
C ARG A 388 2.73 1.50 15.38
N ILE A 389 3.41 0.36 15.45
CA ILE A 389 3.44 -0.49 16.64
C ILE A 389 4.11 0.23 17.82
N HIS A 390 5.19 0.98 17.58
CA HIS A 390 5.82 1.85 18.58
C HIS A 390 4.84 2.86 19.19
N SER A 391 3.96 3.44 18.37
CA SER A 391 2.97 4.43 18.85
C SER A 391 1.91 3.81 19.80
N MET A 392 1.70 2.50 19.72
CA MET A 392 0.83 1.73 20.63
C MET A 392 1.59 1.18 21.85
N ARG A 393 2.76 0.59 21.62
CA ARG A 393 3.66 0.00 22.63
C ARG A 393 5.08 0.51 22.36
N PRO A 394 5.51 1.58 23.06
CA PRO A 394 6.81 2.20 22.82
C PRO A 394 7.97 1.22 23.03
N ASN A 395 8.85 1.16 22.03
CA ASN A 395 10.11 0.42 22.07
C ASN A 395 11.13 1.13 21.15
N ASP A 396 12.29 1.48 21.70
CA ASP A 396 13.32 2.25 20.98
C ASP A 396 14.01 1.44 19.88
N HIS A 397 14.03 0.10 20.00
CA HIS A 397 14.60 -0.76 18.95
C HIS A 397 13.75 -0.70 17.66
N TYR A 398 12.44 -0.47 17.79
CA TYR A 398 11.54 -0.33 16.63
C TYR A 398 11.86 0.94 15.86
N VAL A 399 12.05 2.04 16.60
CA VAL A 399 12.43 3.34 16.04
C VAL A 399 13.82 3.24 15.40
N ALA A 400 14.80 2.67 16.10
CA ALA A 400 16.16 2.53 15.61
C ALA A 400 16.23 1.74 14.29
N LEU A 401 15.47 0.65 14.16
CA LEU A 401 15.40 -0.12 12.92
C LEU A 401 14.67 0.65 11.82
N ALA A 402 13.55 1.31 12.13
CA ALA A 402 12.82 2.11 11.16
C ALA A 402 13.66 3.28 10.61
N GLU A 403 14.39 4.00 11.47
CA GLU A 403 15.31 5.08 11.07
C GLU A 403 16.50 4.53 10.26
N LYS A 404 17.07 3.38 10.66
CA LYS A 404 18.16 2.72 9.92
C LYS A 404 17.72 2.39 8.49
N ILE A 405 16.54 1.81 8.32
CA ILE A 405 15.95 1.53 7.01
C ILE A 405 15.75 2.83 6.23
N ALA A 406 15.09 3.83 6.83
CA ALA A 406 14.80 5.10 6.17
C ALA A 406 16.06 5.84 5.70
N HIS A 407 17.17 5.67 6.41
CA HIS A 407 18.46 6.23 6.02
C HIS A 407 19.12 5.48 4.86
N LEU A 408 19.07 4.15 4.85
CA LEU A 408 19.76 3.32 3.85
C LEU A 408 19.01 3.21 2.52
N MET A 409 17.67 3.15 2.58
CA MET A 409 16.85 2.83 1.41
C MET A 409 16.94 3.83 0.26
N PRO A 410 17.04 5.16 0.46
CA PRO A 410 17.21 6.10 -0.64
C PRO A 410 18.37 5.76 -1.57
N ASP A 411 19.54 5.44 -1.01
CA ASP A 411 20.73 5.14 -1.81
C ASP A 411 20.68 3.74 -2.42
N ALA A 412 20.09 2.77 -1.71
CA ALA A 412 20.08 1.37 -2.13
C ALA A 412 18.93 1.01 -3.10
N GLY A 413 17.77 1.68 -2.98
CA GLY A 413 16.53 1.24 -3.63
C GLY A 413 15.71 2.31 -4.35
N SER A 414 16.04 3.60 -4.21
CA SER A 414 15.34 4.68 -4.92
C SER A 414 16.02 5.08 -6.23
N ASP A 415 15.25 5.51 -7.22
CA ASP A 415 15.78 6.17 -8.40
C ASP A 415 15.98 7.67 -8.11
N GLN A 416 17.16 8.01 -7.58
CA GLN A 416 17.47 9.38 -7.17
C GLN A 416 17.69 10.35 -8.35
N VAL A 417 17.65 9.87 -9.60
CA VAL A 417 17.80 10.68 -10.83
C VAL A 417 16.45 10.93 -11.49
N ARG A 418 15.54 9.94 -11.51
CA ARG A 418 14.23 10.02 -12.19
C ARG A 418 13.04 10.07 -11.23
N GLY A 419 13.26 9.79 -9.94
CA GLY A 419 12.25 9.67 -8.91
C GLY A 419 11.62 8.27 -8.84
N GLY A 420 10.97 7.97 -7.72
CA GLY A 420 10.32 6.68 -7.46
C GLY A 420 11.28 5.59 -6.97
N TRP A 421 10.72 4.40 -6.73
CA TRP A 421 11.40 3.28 -6.08
C TRP A 421 11.40 2.03 -6.96
N TYR A 422 12.56 1.38 -7.07
CA TYR A 422 12.73 0.18 -7.90
C TYR A 422 12.06 -1.05 -7.27
N ASP A 423 11.87 -2.07 -8.11
CA ASP A 423 11.20 -3.32 -7.73
C ASP A 423 12.10 -4.24 -6.87
N VAL A 424 12.89 -5.10 -7.54
CA VAL A 424 13.79 -6.08 -6.92
C VAL A 424 15.22 -5.86 -7.40
N VAL A 425 16.17 -5.91 -6.46
CA VAL A 425 17.62 -5.82 -6.72
C VAL A 425 18.36 -7.00 -6.13
N GLU A 426 19.55 -7.29 -6.65
CA GLU A 426 20.50 -8.21 -6.02
C GLU A 426 20.90 -7.65 -4.65
N ARG A 427 20.77 -8.47 -3.60
CA ARG A 427 20.92 -8.03 -2.20
C ARG A 427 22.34 -7.58 -1.87
N VAL A 428 23.34 -8.19 -2.53
CA VAL A 428 24.76 -7.89 -2.37
C VAL A 428 25.35 -7.32 -3.65
N ILE A 429 26.37 -6.48 -3.50
CA ILE A 429 27.15 -5.99 -4.64
C ILE A 429 28.22 -7.04 -4.97
N ALA A 430 28.20 -7.59 -6.18
CA ALA A 430 29.15 -8.63 -6.55
C ALA A 430 30.58 -8.06 -6.72
N PRO A 431 31.63 -8.90 -6.61
CA PRO A 431 33.01 -8.44 -6.81
C PRO A 431 33.21 -7.73 -8.16
N GLY A 432 33.71 -6.49 -8.10
CA GLY A 432 33.94 -5.65 -9.29
C GLY A 432 32.73 -4.80 -9.72
N GLU A 433 31.61 -4.87 -9.01
CA GLU A 433 30.46 -4.00 -9.22
C GLU A 433 30.48 -2.80 -8.26
N GLU A 434 29.80 -1.72 -8.66
CA GLU A 434 29.73 -0.46 -7.91
C GLU A 434 28.32 -0.17 -7.38
N ALA A 435 27.32 -0.99 -7.76
CA ALA A 435 25.93 -0.79 -7.37
C ALA A 435 25.17 -2.13 -7.41
N HIS A 436 24.10 -2.22 -6.60
CA HIS A 436 23.15 -3.32 -6.65
C HIS A 436 22.53 -3.42 -8.06
N ARG A 437 22.47 -4.64 -8.60
CA ARG A 437 21.92 -4.88 -9.95
C ARG A 437 20.42 -5.11 -9.89
N PHE A 438 19.70 -4.60 -10.89
CA PHE A 438 18.30 -4.96 -11.10
C PHE A 438 18.20 -6.43 -11.48
N VAL A 439 17.26 -7.15 -10.88
CA VAL A 439 17.13 -8.59 -11.13
C VAL A 439 16.61 -8.87 -12.54
N TRP A 440 15.53 -8.20 -12.94
CA TRP A 440 14.92 -8.40 -14.26
C TRP A 440 14.76 -7.10 -15.05
N HIS A 441 14.51 -5.99 -14.35
CA HIS A 441 14.18 -4.70 -14.95
C HIS A 441 14.29 -3.57 -13.93
N ASP A 442 14.30 -2.33 -14.42
CA ASP A 442 14.33 -1.08 -13.65
C ASP A 442 12.94 -0.43 -13.48
N ARG A 443 11.87 -1.19 -13.76
CA ARG A 443 10.48 -0.75 -13.58
C ARG A 443 10.16 -0.51 -12.11
N LYS A 444 9.09 0.25 -11.90
CA LYS A 444 8.63 0.71 -10.58
C LYS A 444 7.19 0.30 -10.39
N ALA A 445 6.92 -0.43 -9.33
CA ALA A 445 5.60 -0.96 -8.99
C ALA A 445 4.83 -0.03 -8.06
N TRP A 446 3.52 0.07 -8.29
CA TRP A 446 2.62 0.96 -7.56
C TRP A 446 2.62 0.69 -6.05
N TRP A 447 2.64 -0.58 -5.66
CA TRP A 447 2.57 -1.01 -4.27
C TRP A 447 3.85 -0.70 -3.49
N GLN A 448 5.01 -0.65 -4.16
CA GLN A 448 6.26 -0.23 -3.52
C GLN A 448 6.34 1.28 -3.37
N GLN A 449 5.72 2.04 -4.29
CA GLN A 449 5.60 3.48 -4.12
C GLN A 449 4.74 3.81 -2.89
N GLU A 450 3.63 3.09 -2.70
CA GLU A 450 2.82 3.22 -1.48
C GLU A 450 3.66 3.02 -0.22
N GLN A 451 4.39 1.91 -0.14
CA GLN A 451 5.17 1.57 1.05
C GLN A 451 6.21 2.64 1.36
N ALA A 452 6.86 3.19 0.33
CA ALA A 452 7.75 4.32 0.49
C ALA A 452 7.03 5.57 1.02
N ILE A 453 5.91 5.96 0.40
CA ILE A 453 5.15 7.14 0.79
C ILE A 453 4.70 7.00 2.25
N LEU A 454 4.05 5.89 2.62
CA LEU A 454 3.51 5.69 3.96
C LEU A 454 4.62 5.60 5.03
N ALA A 455 5.76 4.98 4.71
CA ALA A 455 6.92 4.94 5.61
C ALA A 455 7.45 6.34 5.93
N TYR A 456 7.72 7.16 4.91
CA TYR A 456 8.25 8.50 5.14
C TYR A 456 7.21 9.45 5.75
N LEU A 457 5.93 9.31 5.43
CA LEU A 457 4.87 10.09 6.05
C LEU A 457 4.74 9.79 7.55
N ILE A 458 4.74 8.51 7.97
CA ILE A 458 4.66 8.17 9.39
C ILE A 458 5.93 8.60 10.13
N LEU A 459 7.12 8.41 9.54
CA LEU A 459 8.39 8.85 10.13
C LEU A 459 8.42 10.37 10.29
N GLN A 460 7.99 11.12 9.28
CA GLN A 460 7.86 12.57 9.37
C GLN A 460 6.87 12.98 10.47
N GLY A 461 5.70 12.33 10.52
CA GLY A 461 4.65 12.62 11.48
C GLY A 461 5.04 12.32 12.93
N CYS A 462 5.90 11.32 13.16
CA CYS A 462 6.34 10.92 14.49
C CYS A 462 7.65 11.60 14.94
N LEU A 463 8.61 11.83 14.04
CA LEU A 463 9.99 12.24 14.36
C LEU A 463 10.37 13.63 13.81
N SER A 464 9.62 14.17 12.85
CA SER A 464 9.80 15.54 12.32
C SER A 464 11.20 15.88 11.76
N GLN A 465 11.86 14.96 11.07
CA GLN A 465 13.17 15.20 10.44
C GLN A 465 13.06 15.62 8.96
N ALA A 466 13.83 16.63 8.54
CA ALA A 466 13.72 17.22 7.20
C ALA A 466 13.92 16.21 6.04
N ASP A 467 14.78 15.21 6.22
CA ASP A 467 15.06 14.20 5.19
C ASP A 467 13.82 13.32 4.92
N TYR A 468 13.03 13.01 5.95
CA TYR A 468 11.81 12.22 5.78
C TYR A 468 10.75 12.97 4.99
N GLN A 469 10.56 14.25 5.30
CA GLN A 469 9.65 15.09 4.52
C GLN A 469 10.05 15.14 3.04
N LYS A 470 11.34 15.32 2.75
CA LYS A 470 11.86 15.35 1.38
C LYS A 470 11.57 14.04 0.64
N HIS A 471 11.92 12.88 1.23
CA HIS A 471 11.71 11.59 0.58
C HIS A 471 10.22 11.23 0.42
N GLY A 472 9.39 11.56 1.40
CA GLY A 472 7.93 11.39 1.31
C GLY A 472 7.33 12.21 0.17
N ARG A 473 7.72 13.49 0.05
CA ARG A 473 7.29 14.37 -1.05
C ARG A 473 7.79 13.89 -2.41
N GLU A 474 9.04 13.46 -2.51
CA GLU A 474 9.60 12.92 -3.76
C GLU A 474 8.86 11.67 -4.23
N ALA A 475 8.58 10.73 -3.32
CA ALA A 475 7.85 9.50 -3.62
C ALA A 475 6.39 9.80 -4.03
N ALA A 476 5.69 10.66 -3.28
CA ALA A 476 4.30 11.03 -3.56
C ALA A 476 4.19 11.87 -4.85
N ALA A 477 5.15 12.75 -5.12
CA ALA A 477 5.22 13.49 -6.37
C ALA A 477 5.39 12.56 -7.57
N PHE A 478 6.29 11.57 -7.48
CA PHE A 478 6.48 10.59 -8.55
C PHE A 478 5.22 9.75 -8.79
N TYR A 479 4.60 9.25 -7.72
CA TYR A 479 3.36 8.47 -7.81
C TYR A 479 2.26 9.26 -8.53
N ASN A 480 1.97 10.48 -8.06
CA ASN A 480 0.89 11.30 -8.63
C ASN A 480 1.21 11.83 -10.03
N ALA A 481 2.49 11.90 -10.42
CA ALA A 481 2.88 12.30 -11.78
C ALA A 481 2.67 11.17 -12.81
N PHE A 482 2.88 9.90 -12.42
CA PHE A 482 3.09 8.81 -13.39
C PHE A 482 2.21 7.58 -13.23
N PHE A 483 1.64 7.32 -12.04
CA PHE A 483 0.83 6.11 -11.81
C PHE A 483 -0.66 6.29 -12.05
N LEU A 484 -1.16 7.52 -11.93
CA LEU A 484 -2.58 7.79 -12.14
C LEU A 484 -2.94 7.58 -13.62
N ASP A 485 -3.94 6.76 -13.87
CA ASP A 485 -4.46 6.49 -15.22
C ASP A 485 -5.68 7.39 -15.45
N HIS A 486 -5.44 8.57 -16.02
CA HIS A 486 -6.49 9.57 -16.27
C HIS A 486 -7.44 9.20 -17.41
N ASP A 487 -7.11 8.19 -18.22
CA ASP A 487 -7.94 7.74 -19.34
C ASP A 487 -8.95 6.67 -18.89
N ASP A 488 -8.47 5.60 -18.24
CA ASP A 488 -9.31 4.47 -17.85
C ASP A 488 -9.73 4.49 -16.37
N GLY A 489 -9.03 5.26 -15.53
CA GLY A 489 -9.22 5.33 -14.08
C GLY A 489 -8.30 4.39 -13.29
N GLY A 490 -8.25 4.60 -11.98
CA GLY A 490 -7.35 3.86 -11.08
C GLY A 490 -5.88 4.15 -11.36
N VAL A 491 -5.02 3.15 -11.15
CA VAL A 491 -3.57 3.32 -11.34
C VAL A 491 -2.98 2.26 -12.26
N TYR A 492 -1.83 2.57 -12.86
CA TYR A 492 -1.04 1.58 -13.58
C TYR A 492 -0.37 0.61 -12.59
N PHE A 493 -0.17 -0.63 -13.01
CA PHE A 493 0.56 -1.62 -12.22
C PHE A 493 2.04 -1.22 -12.16
N ASN A 494 2.68 -1.05 -13.32
CA ASN A 494 4.08 -0.65 -13.41
C ASN A 494 4.28 0.57 -14.31
N VAL A 495 5.30 1.36 -13.98
CA VAL A 495 5.89 2.35 -14.90
C VAL A 495 7.33 1.95 -15.20
N LEU A 496 7.82 2.34 -16.37
CA LEU A 496 9.23 2.27 -16.72
C LEU A 496 10.05 3.20 -15.80
N ALA A 497 11.38 3.05 -15.78
CA ALA A 497 12.24 3.92 -14.97
C ALA A 497 12.02 5.42 -15.25
N ASN A 498 11.71 5.79 -16.50
CA ASN A 498 11.43 7.18 -16.89
C ASN A 498 10.00 7.67 -16.54
N GLY A 499 9.15 6.84 -15.94
CA GLY A 499 7.79 7.18 -15.53
C GLY A 499 6.71 6.90 -16.58
N LEU A 500 7.05 6.40 -17.78
CA LEU A 500 6.03 6.01 -18.76
C LEU A 500 5.30 4.73 -18.33
N PRO A 501 3.96 4.62 -18.51
CA PRO A 501 3.21 3.41 -18.17
C PRO A 501 3.73 2.17 -18.90
N TYR A 502 3.89 1.07 -18.18
CA TYR A 502 4.24 -0.23 -18.75
C TYR A 502 2.98 -1.08 -18.96
N LEU A 503 2.61 -1.33 -20.21
CA LEU A 503 1.31 -1.92 -20.58
C LEU A 503 1.42 -3.26 -21.31
N LEU A 504 2.34 -4.14 -20.89
CA LEU A 504 2.51 -5.49 -21.46
C LEU A 504 2.15 -6.60 -20.46
N GLY A 505 1.69 -7.74 -20.98
CA GLY A 505 1.40 -8.93 -20.18
C GLY A 505 0.35 -8.70 -19.08
N ASN A 506 0.58 -9.30 -17.92
CA ASN A 506 -0.28 -9.18 -16.74
C ASN A 506 -0.13 -7.81 -16.04
N GLU A 507 0.96 -7.09 -16.30
CA GLU A 507 1.29 -5.82 -15.67
C GLU A 507 0.58 -4.63 -16.35
N ARG A 508 -0.32 -4.91 -17.29
CA ARG A 508 -1.26 -3.91 -17.83
C ARG A 508 -2.64 -3.98 -17.18
N LEU A 509 -2.88 -5.00 -16.36
CA LEU A 509 -4.20 -5.32 -15.82
C LEU A 509 -4.55 -4.40 -14.65
N LYS A 510 -5.83 -4.07 -14.49
CA LYS A 510 -6.38 -3.33 -13.34
C LYS A 510 -6.80 -4.25 -12.19
N GLY A 511 -6.77 -5.56 -12.46
CA GLY A 511 -7.07 -6.62 -11.52
C GLY A 511 -6.29 -7.87 -11.91
N SER A 512 -5.61 -8.49 -10.96
CA SER A 512 -4.90 -9.75 -11.09
C SER A 512 -4.74 -10.40 -9.71
N HIS A 513 -4.11 -11.58 -9.63
CA HIS A 513 -3.70 -12.17 -8.35
C HIS A 513 -2.94 -11.16 -7.46
N SER A 514 -2.08 -10.33 -8.06
CA SER A 514 -1.27 -9.33 -7.34
C SER A 514 -1.95 -7.97 -7.18
N MET A 515 -3.04 -7.67 -7.91
CA MET A 515 -3.64 -6.33 -7.92
C MET A 515 -5.15 -6.36 -7.75
N SER A 516 -5.63 -5.59 -6.78
CA SER A 516 -7.04 -5.27 -6.57
C SER A 516 -7.11 -3.88 -5.92
N ALA A 517 -8.27 -3.47 -5.41
CA ALA A 517 -8.48 -2.12 -4.86
C ALA A 517 -7.77 -1.84 -3.51
N TYR A 518 -6.82 -2.66 -3.06
CA TYR A 518 -6.19 -2.53 -1.74
C TYR A 518 -5.13 -1.43 -1.69
N HIS A 519 -3.95 -1.65 -2.27
CA HIS A 519 -2.77 -0.78 -2.11
C HIS A 519 -3.03 0.69 -2.49
N SER A 520 -3.79 0.93 -3.56
CA SER A 520 -4.08 2.30 -3.99
C SER A 520 -5.08 3.01 -3.08
N THR A 521 -6.00 2.29 -2.43
CA THR A 521 -6.95 2.89 -1.48
C THR A 521 -6.37 2.99 -0.07
N GLU A 522 -5.54 2.04 0.36
CA GLU A 522 -4.76 2.12 1.61
C GLU A 522 -3.81 3.32 1.58
N LEU A 523 -3.07 3.49 0.48
CA LEU A 523 -2.26 4.69 0.24
C LEU A 523 -3.07 5.97 0.44
N CYS A 524 -4.24 6.08 -0.20
CA CYS A 524 -5.07 7.27 -0.08
C CYS A 524 -5.59 7.46 1.36
N TYR A 525 -6.08 6.39 1.99
CA TYR A 525 -6.61 6.42 3.35
C TYR A 525 -5.60 6.94 4.36
N LEU A 526 -4.40 6.38 4.31
CA LEU A 526 -3.36 6.66 5.28
C LEU A 526 -2.56 7.90 4.93
N SER A 527 -2.41 8.25 3.65
CA SER A 527 -1.85 9.57 3.27
C SER A 527 -2.76 10.70 3.73
N ALA A 528 -4.09 10.59 3.54
CA ALA A 528 -5.03 11.58 4.09
C ALA A 528 -4.90 11.68 5.62
N THR A 529 -4.80 10.54 6.30
CA THR A 529 -4.63 10.47 7.76
C THR A 529 -3.34 11.16 8.21
N TYR A 530 -2.18 10.78 7.68
CA TYR A 530 -0.88 11.28 8.14
C TYR A 530 -0.66 12.73 7.73
N ILE A 531 -0.98 13.10 6.48
CA ILE A 531 -0.78 14.47 5.99
C ILE A 531 -1.69 15.42 6.76
N ASN A 532 -2.99 15.12 6.87
CA ASN A 532 -3.90 16.04 7.55
C ASN A 532 -3.62 16.06 9.05
N LEU A 533 -3.57 14.90 9.71
CA LEU A 533 -3.56 14.88 11.18
C LEU A 533 -2.17 15.06 11.79
N LEU A 534 -1.13 14.43 11.23
CA LEU A 534 0.20 14.47 11.83
C LEU A 534 1.07 15.62 11.31
N ILE A 535 1.00 15.92 10.01
CA ILE A 535 1.95 16.82 9.34
C ILE A 535 1.39 18.25 9.23
N ASN A 536 0.25 18.43 8.54
CA ASN A 536 -0.34 19.75 8.25
C ASN A 536 -1.28 20.24 9.36
N LYS A 537 -1.52 19.42 10.37
CA LYS A 537 -2.37 19.72 11.54
C LYS A 537 -3.78 20.24 11.15
N GLN A 538 -4.40 19.59 10.18
CA GLN A 538 -5.76 19.87 9.70
C GLN A 538 -6.75 18.82 10.23
N PRO A 539 -7.97 19.23 10.66
CA PRO A 539 -9.03 18.29 11.00
C PRO A 539 -9.48 17.47 9.79
N MET A 540 -9.96 16.25 10.03
CA MET A 540 -10.63 15.44 9.01
C MET A 540 -11.81 14.66 9.59
N CYS A 541 -12.70 14.19 8.71
CA CYS A 541 -13.85 13.39 9.12
C CYS A 541 -13.68 11.93 8.72
N LEU A 542 -14.23 11.04 9.55
CA LEU A 542 -14.41 9.62 9.22
C LEU A 542 -15.87 9.20 9.38
N TYR A 543 -16.26 8.14 8.70
CA TYR A 543 -17.61 7.63 8.66
C TYR A 543 -17.67 6.16 9.07
N PHE A 544 -18.67 5.82 9.89
CA PHE A 544 -18.96 4.48 10.39
C PHE A 544 -20.46 4.19 10.28
N LYS A 545 -20.83 2.90 10.27
CA LYS A 545 -22.24 2.48 10.26
C LYS A 545 -22.47 1.23 11.13
N PRO A 546 -22.27 1.34 12.45
CA PRO A 546 -22.43 0.23 13.37
C PRO A 546 -23.83 -0.38 13.28
N LEU A 547 -23.88 -1.72 13.28
CA LEU A 547 -25.07 -2.51 13.51
C LEU A 547 -25.53 -2.37 14.98
N PRO A 548 -26.82 -2.59 15.27
CA PRO A 548 -27.33 -2.75 16.63
C PRO A 548 -26.51 -3.76 17.42
N ASP A 549 -26.02 -3.36 18.61
CA ASP A 549 -25.20 -4.19 19.50
C ASP A 549 -23.99 -4.88 18.81
N GLY A 550 -23.48 -4.28 17.71
CA GLY A 550 -22.35 -4.83 16.96
C GLY A 550 -21.05 -4.80 17.76
N PHE A 551 -20.81 -3.71 18.50
CA PHE A 551 -19.63 -3.56 19.34
C PHE A 551 -19.93 -3.90 20.80
N PRO A 552 -19.00 -4.58 21.51
CA PRO A 552 -19.07 -4.75 22.95
C PRO A 552 -19.30 -3.42 23.66
N ASP A 553 -20.19 -3.42 24.65
CA ASP A 553 -20.59 -2.26 25.45
C ASP A 553 -21.10 -1.05 24.62
N ARG A 554 -21.44 -1.26 23.34
CA ARG A 554 -21.79 -0.21 22.39
C ARG A 554 -20.69 0.84 22.24
N ILE A 555 -19.42 0.47 22.38
CA ILE A 555 -18.28 1.37 22.24
C ILE A 555 -17.69 1.26 20.82
N LEU A 556 -17.88 2.29 20.01
CA LEU A 556 -17.23 2.44 18.71
C LEU A 556 -15.90 3.18 18.89
N ARG A 557 -14.78 2.55 18.52
CA ARG A 557 -13.46 3.17 18.49
C ARG A 557 -13.22 3.79 17.11
N VAL A 558 -12.78 5.05 17.08
CA VAL A 558 -12.75 5.85 15.84
C VAL A 558 -11.37 6.38 15.46
N ALA A 559 -10.31 5.92 16.13
CA ALA A 559 -8.94 6.23 15.73
C ALA A 559 -8.70 5.75 14.29
N PRO A 560 -8.16 6.58 13.37
CA PRO A 560 -7.98 6.24 11.96
C PRO A 560 -6.88 5.19 11.76
N ASP A 561 -5.83 5.29 12.54
CA ASP A 561 -4.69 4.39 12.53
C ASP A 561 -4.03 4.45 13.92
N ILE A 562 -2.97 3.67 14.14
CA ILE A 562 -2.13 3.77 15.33
C ILE A 562 -1.22 4.99 15.22
N LEU A 563 -1.72 6.14 15.67
CA LEU A 563 -0.99 7.41 15.72
C LEU A 563 -0.32 7.62 17.09
N PRO A 564 0.69 8.50 17.22
CA PRO A 564 1.28 8.84 18.51
C PRO A 564 0.20 9.27 19.51
N LYS A 565 0.24 8.70 20.72
CA LYS A 565 -0.76 8.98 21.76
C LYS A 565 -0.85 10.48 22.05
N GLY A 566 -2.07 11.01 22.01
CA GLY A 566 -2.34 12.43 22.24
C GLY A 566 -2.07 13.35 21.04
N SER A 567 -1.73 12.82 19.86
CA SER A 567 -1.55 13.62 18.65
C SER A 567 -2.85 14.17 18.05
N ILE A 568 -3.99 13.54 18.37
CA ILE A 568 -5.32 13.92 17.88
C ILE A 568 -6.37 13.77 18.99
N ARG A 569 -7.52 14.45 18.82
CA ARG A 569 -8.70 14.32 19.67
C ARG A 569 -9.97 14.19 18.82
N LEU A 570 -10.96 13.51 19.36
CA LEU A 570 -12.31 13.49 18.81
C LEU A 570 -13.05 14.75 19.28
N THR A 571 -13.41 15.64 18.36
CA THR A 571 -13.97 16.96 18.68
C THR A 571 -15.44 17.14 18.31
N ALA A 572 -15.95 16.32 17.39
CA ALA A 572 -17.36 16.32 17.05
C ALA A 572 -17.82 14.92 16.62
N VAL A 573 -19.05 14.58 16.95
CA VAL A 573 -19.74 13.38 16.51
C VAL A 573 -21.12 13.78 16.02
N GLU A 574 -21.52 13.23 14.88
CA GLU A 574 -22.89 13.28 14.37
C GLU A 574 -23.41 11.84 14.26
N ILE A 575 -24.64 11.60 14.73
CA ILE A 575 -25.39 10.35 14.50
C ILE A 575 -26.60 10.69 13.64
N ASP A 576 -26.72 10.05 12.47
CA ASP A 576 -27.75 10.29 11.46
C ASP A 576 -27.89 11.78 11.10
N GLY A 577 -26.75 12.47 10.99
CA GLY A 577 -26.66 13.89 10.67
C GLY A 577 -27.05 14.85 11.81
N ARG A 578 -27.20 14.35 13.04
CA ARG A 578 -27.50 15.17 14.22
C ARG A 578 -26.33 15.17 15.19
N PRO A 579 -25.98 16.32 15.80
CA PRO A 579 -24.93 16.39 16.81
C PRO A 579 -25.16 15.39 17.94
N TYR A 580 -24.09 14.74 18.38
CA TYR A 580 -24.09 13.74 19.44
C TYR A 580 -22.95 14.00 20.42
N THR A 581 -23.21 13.84 21.71
CA THR A 581 -22.30 14.32 22.77
C THR A 581 -21.74 13.20 23.66
N SER A 582 -22.21 11.96 23.52
CA SER A 582 -21.73 10.84 24.32
C SER A 582 -20.51 10.19 23.67
N PHE A 583 -19.37 10.88 23.76
CA PHE A 583 -18.09 10.40 23.25
C PHE A 583 -16.94 10.80 24.19
N ASP A 584 -15.86 10.03 24.14
CA ASP A 584 -14.61 10.34 24.82
C ASP A 584 -13.63 10.94 23.81
N ALA A 585 -13.28 12.21 24.03
CA ALA A 585 -12.42 12.97 23.15
C ALA A 585 -10.98 12.43 23.09
N ASP A 586 -10.46 11.91 24.21
CA ASP A 586 -9.06 11.52 24.37
C ASP A 586 -8.87 10.02 24.11
N ALA A 587 -9.86 9.20 24.46
CA ALA A 587 -9.89 7.78 24.13
C ALA A 587 -10.34 7.50 22.67
N LEU A 588 -10.73 8.54 21.92
CA LEU A 588 -11.19 8.45 20.53
C LEU A 588 -12.32 7.41 20.37
N SER A 589 -13.33 7.50 21.23
CA SER A 589 -14.44 6.54 21.26
C SER A 589 -15.80 7.20 21.36
N VAL A 590 -16.81 6.56 20.77
CA VAL A 590 -18.21 6.99 20.78
C VAL A 590 -19.03 5.93 21.50
N GLN A 591 -19.77 6.36 22.52
CA GLN A 591 -20.78 5.50 23.15
C GLN A 591 -22.02 5.51 22.27
N LEU A 592 -22.24 4.42 21.51
CA LEU A 592 -23.37 4.33 20.61
C LEU A 592 -24.71 4.30 21.38
N PRO A 593 -25.75 4.94 20.84
CA PRO A 593 -27.08 4.90 21.42
C PRO A 593 -27.66 3.49 21.34
N ASP A 594 -28.60 3.18 22.23
CA ASP A 594 -29.44 2.00 22.07
C ASP A 594 -30.32 2.20 20.81
N SER A 595 -30.16 1.32 19.83
CA SER A 595 -30.85 1.39 18.54
C SER A 595 -31.22 0.00 18.05
N ARG A 596 -32.37 -0.10 17.38
CA ARG A 596 -32.81 -1.32 16.70
C ARG A 596 -32.37 -1.41 15.24
N GLN A 597 -31.73 -0.36 14.73
CA GLN A 597 -31.25 -0.25 13.35
C GLN A 597 -29.82 0.28 13.34
N SER A 598 -29.09 0.04 12.25
CA SER A 598 -27.77 0.61 12.05
C SER A 598 -27.87 2.13 12.05
N VAL A 599 -26.88 2.79 12.65
CA VAL A 599 -26.83 4.26 12.73
C VAL A 599 -25.63 4.78 11.95
N ARG A 600 -25.79 5.87 11.21
CA ARG A 600 -24.66 6.50 10.52
C ARG A 600 -23.91 7.41 11.49
N VAL A 601 -22.65 7.10 11.75
CA VAL A 601 -21.79 7.91 12.62
C VAL A 601 -20.78 8.65 11.77
N LYS A 602 -20.73 9.96 11.89
CA LYS A 602 -19.66 10.80 11.35
C LYS A 602 -18.89 11.39 12.52
N VAL A 603 -17.58 11.26 12.49
CA VAL A 603 -16.70 11.84 13.51
C VAL A 603 -15.78 12.89 12.90
N THR A 604 -15.44 13.91 13.66
CA THR A 604 -14.39 14.88 13.32
C THR A 604 -13.23 14.71 14.27
N LEU A 605 -12.09 14.38 13.71
CA LEU A 605 -10.81 14.26 14.40
C LEU A 605 -10.02 15.54 14.18
N THR A 606 -9.51 16.13 15.26
CA THR A 606 -8.74 17.37 15.22
C THR A 606 -7.36 17.10 15.83
N PRO A 607 -6.27 17.56 15.19
CA PRO A 607 -4.92 17.47 15.75
C PRO A 607 -4.78 18.27 17.04
N VAL A 608 -3.94 17.78 17.95
CA VAL A 608 -3.47 18.55 19.11
C VAL A 608 -2.28 19.39 18.68
N GLU A 609 -2.25 20.66 19.08
CA GLU A 609 -1.17 21.61 18.81
C GLU A 609 0.15 21.23 19.49
#